data_AF-A0A7C3GVM4-F1
#
_entry.id   AF-A0A7C3GVM4-F1
#
_cell.length_a   1.000
_cell.length_b   1.000
_cell.length_c   1.000
_cell.angle_alpha   90.00
_cell.angle_beta   90.00
_cell.angle_gamma   90.00
#
_symmetry.space_group_name_H-M   'P 1'
#
loop_
_entity.id
_entity.type
_entity.pdbx_description
1 polymer ?
#
loop_
_entity_poly.entity_id
_entity_poly.type
_entity_poly.pdbx_seq_one_letter_code
_entity_poly.pdbx_strand_id
1 'polypeptide(L)'
;MNKWKATFFTVLIALLVTNIFWIIIVVDQGISYSYLKVSYDDEIKDRRVFKKFLLEDLHQYTDKNILSILRKENPKAFIVKEGNKIYIENIIFEFKNEKLISVK
;
A
#
# COMPACT_ATOMS: atom_id res chain seq x y z
N MET A 1 -34.83 3.98 47.31
CA MET A 1 -34.41 4.90 46.23
C MET A 1 -35.54 5.01 45.22
N ASN A 2 -35.95 6.22 44.79
CA ASN A 2 -37.08 6.38 43.86
C ASN A 2 -36.75 5.70 42.52
N LYS A 3 -37.62 4.82 42.01
CA LYS A 3 -37.35 3.97 40.83
C LYS A 3 -36.89 4.82 39.63
N TRP A 4 -37.48 5.99 39.45
CA TRP A 4 -37.13 6.97 38.44
C TRP A 4 -35.67 7.45 38.52
N LYS A 5 -35.14 7.65 39.74
CA LYS A 5 -33.74 8.07 39.92
C LYS A 5 -32.78 6.95 39.51
N ALA A 6 -33.09 5.70 39.88
CA ALA A 6 -32.26 4.55 39.50
C ALA A 6 -32.22 4.38 37.97
N THR A 7 -33.38 4.40 37.30
CA THR A 7 -33.47 4.29 35.84
C THR A 7 -32.73 5.42 35.13
N PHE A 8 -32.83 6.65 35.63
CA PHE A 8 -32.12 7.80 35.07
C PHE A 8 -30.59 7.57 35.05
N PHE A 9 -30.01 7.18 36.18
CA PHE A 9 -28.57 6.94 36.25
C PHE A 9 -28.13 5.74 35.42
N THR A 10 -28.94 4.68 35.35
CA THR A 10 -28.64 3.52 34.48
C THR A 10 -28.60 3.92 33.01
N VAL A 11 -29.59 4.67 32.52
CA VAL A 11 -29.63 5.14 31.13
C VAL A 11 -28.50 6.13 30.85
N LEU A 12 -28.18 7.02 31.79
CA LEU A 12 -27.06 7.95 31.65
C LEU A 12 -25.72 7.21 31.46
N ILE A 13 -25.45 6.20 32.30
CA ILE A 13 -24.23 5.38 32.19
C ILE A 13 -24.23 4.61 30.86
N ALA A 14 -25.34 3.97 30.50
CA ALA A 14 -25.45 3.26 29.24
C ALA A 14 -25.19 4.16 28.03
N LEU A 15 -25.71 5.40 28.06
CA LEU A 15 -25.50 6.39 27.01
C LEU A 15 -24.03 6.82 26.92
N LEU A 16 -23.37 7.05 28.05
CA LEU A 16 -21.94 7.37 28.08
C LEU A 16 -21.08 6.23 27.53
N VAL A 17 -21.32 4.99 27.98
CA VAL A 17 -20.57 3.82 27.51
C VAL A 17 -20.78 3.61 26.01
N THR A 18 -22.01 3.77 25.53
CA THR A 18 -22.32 3.62 24.10
C THR A 18 -21.60 4.67 23.25
N ASN A 19 -21.56 5.92 23.69
CA ASN A 19 -20.82 6.97 22.97
C ASN A 19 -19.32 6.70 22.95
N ILE A 20 -18.73 6.30 24.10
CA ILE A 20 -17.31 5.95 24.17
C ILE A 20 -16.99 4.78 23.23
N PHE A 21 -17.83 3.75 23.21
CA PHE A 21 -17.69 2.61 22.31
C PHE A 21 -17.69 3.03 20.83
N TRP A 22 -18.62 3.89 20.42
CA TRP A 22 -18.65 4.39 19.04
C TRP A 22 -17.43 5.24 18.69
N ILE A 23 -16.94 6.07 19.60
CA ILE A 23 -15.73 6.86 19.38
C ILE A 23 -14.53 5.94 19.11
N ILE A 24 -14.35 4.89 19.91
CA ILE A 24 -13.25 3.93 19.73
C ILE A 24 -13.35 3.25 18.36
N ILE A 25 -14.54 2.80 17.96
CA ILE A 25 -14.76 2.17 16.65
C ILE A 25 -14.43 3.13 15.50
N VAL A 26 -14.90 4.38 15.58
CA VAL A 26 -14.67 5.36 14.52
C VAL A 26 -13.18 5.66 14.37
N VAL A 27 -12.45 5.77 15.49
CA VAL A 27 -11.00 5.95 15.46
C VAL A 27 -10.30 4.75 14.83
N ASP A 28 -10.64 3.53 15.25
CA ASP A 28 -10.05 2.30 14.71
C ASP A 28 -10.31 2.14 13.20
N GLN A 29 -11.54 2.43 12.75
CA GLN A 29 -11.89 2.43 11.34
C GLN A 29 -11.16 3.53 10.56
N GLY A 30 -10.99 4.73 11.13
CA GLY A 30 -10.24 5.81 10.48
C GLY A 30 -8.77 5.47 10.28
N ILE A 31 -8.16 4.82 11.26
CA ILE A 31 -6.78 4.33 11.19
C ILE A 31 -6.69 3.23 10.12
N SER A 32 -7.55 2.23 10.19
CA SER A 32 -7.60 1.12 9.22
C SER A 32 -7.82 1.61 7.79
N TYR A 33 -8.70 2.58 7.59
CA TYR A 33 -8.94 3.21 6.29
C TYR A 33 -7.71 3.95 5.78
N SER A 34 -6.97 4.63 6.66
CA SER A 34 -5.73 5.32 6.28
C SER A 34 -4.65 4.34 5.82
N TYR A 35 -4.47 3.22 6.52
CA TYR A 35 -3.56 2.16 6.07
C TYR A 35 -4.00 1.54 4.75
N LEU A 36 -5.30 1.26 4.60
CA LEU A 36 -5.84 0.71 3.38
C LEU A 36 -5.63 1.67 2.20
N LYS A 37 -5.85 2.97 2.40
CA LYS A 37 -5.67 3.98 1.38
C LYS A 37 -4.22 4.07 0.93
N VAL A 38 -3.27 4.11 1.86
CA VAL A 38 -1.84 4.12 1.52
C VAL A 38 -1.46 2.87 0.76
N SER A 39 -1.86 1.69 1.23
CA SER A 39 -1.59 0.43 0.53
C SER A 39 -2.17 0.40 -0.88
N TYR A 40 -3.36 0.97 -1.07
CA TYR A 40 -4.02 1.02 -2.37
C TYR A 40 -3.34 2.02 -3.32
N ASP A 41 -2.94 3.18 -2.81
CA ASP A 41 -2.19 4.17 -3.58
C ASP A 41 -0.82 3.62 -4.02
N ASP A 42 -0.13 2.88 -3.14
CA ASP A 42 1.12 2.19 -3.45
C ASP A 42 0.90 1.11 -4.53
N GLU A 43 -0.16 0.29 -4.41
CA GLU A 43 -0.47 -0.75 -5.40
C GLU A 43 -0.82 -0.14 -6.79
N ILE A 44 -1.54 0.98 -6.83
CA ILE A 44 -1.82 1.70 -8.08
C ILE A 44 -0.52 2.20 -8.72
N LYS A 45 0.39 2.77 -7.92
CA LYS A 45 1.67 3.27 -8.40
C LYS A 45 2.50 2.13 -8.99
N ASP A 46 2.58 1.00 -8.28
CA ASP A 46 3.31 -0.18 -8.72
C ASP A 46 2.72 -0.75 -10.02
N ARG A 47 1.40 -0.91 -10.09
CA ARG A 47 0.70 -1.37 -11.31
C ARG A 47 0.93 -0.45 -12.50
N ARG A 48 1.03 0.87 -12.30
CA ARG A 48 1.29 1.82 -13.39
C ARG A 48 2.69 1.62 -13.98
N VAL A 49 3.69 1.48 -13.11
CA VAL A 49 5.08 1.19 -13.51
C VAL A 49 5.12 -0.15 -14.25
N PHE A 50 4.51 -1.19 -13.67
CA PHE A 50 4.42 -2.52 -14.24
C PHE A 50 3.77 -2.55 -15.64
N LYS A 51 2.62 -1.87 -15.81
CA LYS A 51 1.89 -1.81 -17.08
C LYS A 51 2.71 -1.14 -18.20
N LYS A 52 3.54 -0.15 -17.87
CA LYS A 52 4.42 0.52 -18.84
C LYS A 52 5.40 -0.49 -19.45
N PHE A 53 6.01 -1.34 -18.62
CA PHE A 53 6.98 -2.35 -19.07
C PHE A 53 6.34 -3.59 -19.71
N LEU A 54 5.08 -3.92 -19.41
CA LEU A 54 4.35 -5.01 -20.06
C LEU A 54 3.88 -4.68 -21.49
N LEU A 55 3.60 -3.41 -21.78
CA LEU A 55 3.12 -2.97 -23.09
C LEU A 55 4.26 -2.82 -24.12
N GLU A 56 5.49 -2.76 -23.65
CA GLU A 56 6.70 -2.69 -24.45
C GLU A 56 7.34 -4.07 -24.53
N ASP A 57 7.89 -4.44 -25.70
CA ASP A 57 8.43 -5.77 -25.94
C ASP A 57 9.60 -6.07 -24.99
N LEU A 58 9.36 -6.93 -23.98
CA LEU A 58 10.25 -7.22 -22.85
C LEU A 58 11.67 -7.59 -23.31
N HIS A 59 11.81 -8.16 -24.51
CA HIS A 59 13.08 -8.60 -25.08
C HIS A 59 14.03 -7.47 -25.51
N GLN A 60 13.55 -6.23 -25.60
CA GLN A 60 14.37 -5.07 -25.95
C GLN A 60 15.10 -4.47 -24.74
N TYR A 61 14.75 -4.91 -23.53
CA TYR A 61 15.26 -4.35 -22.30
C TYR A 61 16.45 -5.10 -21.72
N THR A 62 17.58 -4.38 -21.63
CA THR A 62 18.79 -4.78 -20.91
C THR A 62 18.82 -4.19 -19.50
N ASP A 63 19.56 -4.83 -18.59
CA ASP A 63 19.68 -4.45 -17.19
C ASP A 63 20.04 -2.96 -16.97
N LYS A 64 20.99 -2.43 -17.75
CA LYS A 64 21.42 -1.02 -17.71
C LYS A 64 20.33 -0.06 -18.20
N ASN A 65 19.58 -0.45 -19.23
CA ASN A 65 18.50 0.38 -19.78
C ASN A 65 17.31 0.44 -18.84
N ILE A 66 16.92 -0.68 -18.23
CA ILE A 66 15.85 -0.65 -17.22
C ILE A 66 16.28 0.15 -16.00
N LEU A 67 17.51 -0.01 -15.52
CA LEU A 67 17.97 0.76 -14.36
C LEU A 67 17.93 2.28 -14.63
N SER A 68 18.29 2.71 -15.83
CA SER A 68 18.25 4.13 -16.20
C SER A 68 16.82 4.65 -16.36
N ILE A 69 15.91 3.87 -16.96
CA ILE A 69 14.49 4.21 -17.06
C ILE A 69 13.85 4.29 -15.68
N LEU A 70 14.08 3.29 -14.82
CA LEU A 70 13.54 3.26 -13.45
C LEU A 70 14.01 4.47 -12.64
N ARG A 71 15.30 4.85 -12.73
CA ARG A 71 15.83 6.04 -12.05
C ARG A 71 15.32 7.35 -12.65
N LYS A 72 15.04 7.41 -13.94
CA LYS A 72 14.46 8.60 -14.58
C LYS A 72 13.02 8.84 -14.16
N GLU A 73 12.24 7.76 -14.10
CA GLU A 73 10.81 7.82 -13.77
C GLU A 73 10.56 7.94 -12.26
N ASN A 74 11.37 7.26 -11.44
CA ASN A 74 11.26 7.27 -9.99
C ASN A 74 12.63 7.55 -9.33
N PRO A 75 13.14 8.80 -9.38
CA PRO A 75 14.48 9.14 -8.90
C PRO A 75 14.68 8.98 -7.38
N LYS A 76 13.58 8.93 -6.61
CA LYS A 76 13.60 8.73 -5.16
C LYS A 76 13.34 7.29 -4.74
N ALA A 77 12.99 6.40 -5.67
CA ALA A 77 12.69 5.01 -5.34
C ALA A 77 13.97 4.26 -4.96
N PHE A 78 13.84 3.38 -3.98
CA PHE A 78 14.92 2.50 -3.57
C PHE A 78 15.05 1.37 -4.59
N ILE A 79 16.17 1.36 -5.32
CA ILE A 79 16.45 0.38 -6.38
C ILE A 79 17.69 -0.43 -5.99
N VAL A 80 17.53 -1.75 -5.93
CA VAL A 80 18.60 -2.69 -5.57
C VAL A 80 18.84 -3.65 -6.73
N LYS A 81 20.10 -3.86 -7.09
CA LYS A 81 20.49 -4.89 -8.07
C LYS A 81 21.18 -6.04 -7.35
N GLU A 82 20.61 -7.24 -7.45
CA GLU A 82 21.22 -8.47 -6.93
C GLU A 82 21.36 -9.48 -8.08
N GLY A 83 22.59 -9.69 -8.55
CA GLY A 83 22.86 -10.62 -9.65
C GLY A 83 22.06 -10.29 -10.91
N ASN A 84 21.12 -11.18 -11.26
CA ASN A 84 20.26 -11.08 -12.43
C ASN A 84 18.86 -10.51 -12.13
N LYS A 85 18.65 -9.92 -10.94
CA LYS A 85 17.39 -9.29 -10.54
C LYS A 85 17.59 -7.82 -10.18
N ILE A 86 16.61 -6.99 -10.54
CA ILE A 86 16.51 -5.60 -10.09
C ILE A 86 15.22 -5.46 -9.30
N TYR A 87 15.34 -5.01 -8.06
CA TYR A 87 14.23 -4.73 -7.16
C TYR A 87 13.98 -3.23 -7.12
N ILE A 88 12.72 -2.83 -7.24
CA ILE A 88 12.28 -1.45 -7.00
C ILE A 88 10.96 -1.50 -6.23
N GLU A 89 10.97 -0.97 -5.02
CA GLU A 89 9.79 -0.99 -4.13
C GLU A 89 9.22 -2.43 -4.06
N ASN A 90 7.99 -2.68 -4.52
CA ASN A 90 7.38 -4.03 -4.54
C ASN A 90 7.51 -4.78 -5.87
N ILE A 91 8.29 -4.27 -6.83
CA ILE A 91 8.43 -4.84 -8.18
C ILE A 91 9.81 -5.48 -8.36
N ILE A 92 9.84 -6.65 -8.98
CA ILE A 92 11.03 -7.45 -9.27
C ILE A 92 11.17 -7.64 -10.78
N PHE A 93 12.27 -7.17 -11.34
CA PHE A 93 12.66 -7.40 -12.73
C PHE A 93 13.68 -8.52 -12.79
N GLU A 94 13.39 -9.59 -13.54
CA GLU A 94 14.24 -10.77 -13.67
C GLU A 94 14.83 -10.87 -15.08
N PHE A 95 16.16 -10.96 -15.14
CA PHE A 95 16.94 -10.98 -16.38
C PHE A 95 17.60 -12.34 -16.59
N LYS A 96 17.76 -12.73 -17.86
CA LYS A 96 18.58 -13.87 -18.27
C LYS A 96 19.22 -13.54 -19.61
N ASN A 97 20.52 -13.82 -19.75
CA ASN A 97 21.30 -13.46 -20.94
C ASN A 97 21.11 -11.99 -21.33
N GLU A 98 21.17 -11.09 -20.34
CA GLU A 98 21.02 -9.63 -20.50
C GLU A 98 19.66 -9.14 -21.05
N LYS A 99 18.66 -10.02 -21.11
CA LYS A 99 17.29 -9.67 -21.52
C LYS A 99 16.32 -9.83 -20.37
N LEU A 100 15.38 -8.90 -20.26
CA LEU A 100 14.27 -9.02 -19.34
C LEU A 100 13.37 -10.20 -19.75
N ILE A 101 13.12 -11.11 -18.82
CA ILE A 101 12.26 -12.28 -19.03
C ILE A 101 10.94 -12.14 -18.28
N SER A 102 10.99 -11.53 -17.10
CA SER A 102 9.82 -11.46 -16.23
C SER A 102 9.88 -10.18 -15.39
N VAL A 103 8.70 -9.61 -15.19
CA VAL A 103 8.45 -8.61 -14.16
C VAL A 103 7.45 -9.25 -13.20
N LYS A 104 7.70 -9.17 -11.90
CA LYS A 104 6.85 -9.69 -10.82
C LYS A 104 6.55 -8.61 -9.81
#